data_AF-A0A2W5EW77-F1
#
_entry.id   AF-A0A2W5EW77-F1
#
_cell.length_a   1.000
_cell.length_b   1.000
_cell.length_c   1.000
_cell.angle_alpha   90.00
_cell.angle_beta   90.00
_cell.angle_gamma   90.00
#
_symmetry.space_group_name_H-M   'P 1'
#
loop_
_entity.id
_entity.type
_entity.pdbx_description
1 polymer ?
#
loop_
_entity_poly.entity_id
_entity_poly.type
_entity_poly.pdbx_seq_one_letter_code
_entity_poly.pdbx_strand_id
1 'polypeptide(L)'
;MAGQNINQLEALIDFEKDEELKKIGKKVIGGVRISDEDGIALFEKGSLNFVGALANFVREKKNGNRTYFNRNFHIEPTNVCVFTCAFCSYSRLYKNREEGWEFSEDQMMHIVRSYDNQPVTEVHIVGGVHPKLNLPFFIELLKKIKAHRPSLHIKGYTAVELDYMFRKAKVSVAEGLTMLKEAGLESLPGGGAEIFAPEIREKICADKVDADGWLEIHRTAHTMGMHSNATMLYGHIESYADRIDHMRRLRDLQDETGGFFTFIPLKFRNQNNDMSHIPESTVTEDMRLYAIARIYLDNFPHLKAYWPMLGRDNAQLTLNYGVDDLDGTIDDTTKIYTMAGSEEQSPSMNTNDL
;
A
#
# COMPACT_ATOMS: atom_id res chain seq x y z
N MET A 1 22.32 -10.37 22.21
CA MET A 1 22.32 -10.04 20.77
C MET A 1 22.03 -8.57 20.52
N ALA A 2 20.97 -7.97 21.07
CA ALA A 2 20.65 -6.53 20.86
C ALA A 2 21.80 -5.54 21.19
N GLY A 3 22.55 -5.76 22.28
CA GLY A 3 23.66 -4.88 22.67
C GLY A 3 24.91 -4.94 21.78
N GLN A 4 25.11 -6.02 21.00
CA GLN A 4 26.23 -6.08 20.04
C GLN A 4 25.91 -5.33 18.74
N ASN A 5 24.64 -5.31 18.33
CA ASN A 5 24.21 -4.63 17.10
C ASN A 5 24.28 -3.09 17.24
N ILE A 6 23.98 -2.56 18.44
CA ILE A 6 24.07 -1.11 18.72
C ILE A 6 25.51 -0.60 18.59
N ASN A 7 26.49 -1.28 19.20
CA ASN A 7 27.89 -0.82 19.15
C ASN A 7 28.46 -0.80 17.73
N GLN A 8 28.07 -1.76 16.87
CA GLN A 8 28.48 -1.78 15.46
C GLN A 8 27.84 -0.65 14.67
N LEU A 9 26.56 -0.35 14.95
CA LEU A 9 25.84 0.73 14.30
C LEU A 9 26.33 2.11 14.74
N GLU A 10 26.65 2.29 16.02
CA GLU A 10 27.30 3.50 16.53
C GLU A 10 28.65 3.74 15.85
N ALA A 11 29.45 2.69 15.67
CA ALA A 11 30.69 2.79 14.91
C ALA A 11 30.44 3.20 13.45
N LEU A 12 29.45 2.60 12.76
CA LEU A 12 29.07 2.97 11.39
C LEU A 12 28.70 4.46 11.31
N ILE A 13 27.90 4.95 12.26
CA ILE A 13 27.49 6.36 12.33
C ILE A 13 28.69 7.27 12.62
N ASP A 14 29.61 6.85 13.49
CA ASP A 14 30.78 7.65 13.81
C ASP A 14 31.81 7.74 12.66
N PHE A 15 31.85 6.72 11.79
CA PHE A 15 32.65 6.70 10.57
C PHE A 15 32.01 7.46 9.39
N GLU A 16 30.72 7.81 9.46
CA GLU A 16 30.08 8.67 8.46
C GLU A 16 30.76 10.05 8.44
N LYS A 17 31.12 10.51 7.24
CA LYS A 17 31.88 11.75 7.02
C LYS A 17 30.97 12.96 6.89
N ASP A 18 29.73 12.76 6.44
CA ASP A 18 28.74 13.81 6.38
C ASP A 18 28.15 14.06 7.78
N GLU A 19 28.43 15.24 8.34
CA GLU A 19 27.97 15.61 9.70
C GLU A 19 26.45 15.73 9.82
N GLU A 20 25.73 15.98 8.72
CA GLU A 20 24.27 15.96 8.70
C GLU A 20 23.77 14.52 8.81
N LEU A 21 24.27 13.61 7.97
CA LEU A 21 23.92 12.18 8.05
C LEU A 21 24.28 11.57 9.40
N LYS A 22 25.42 11.95 9.98
CA LYS A 22 25.84 11.50 11.32
C LYS A 22 24.86 11.93 12.41
N LYS A 23 24.37 13.18 12.36
CA LYS A 23 23.32 13.66 13.29
C LYS A 23 22.02 12.90 13.11
N ILE A 24 21.63 12.62 11.87
CA ILE A 24 20.43 11.83 11.55
C ILE A 24 20.55 10.42 12.12
N GLY A 25 21.68 9.73 11.87
CA GLY A 25 21.94 8.41 12.42
C GLY A 25 21.81 8.36 13.95
N LYS A 26 22.35 9.37 14.65
CA LYS A 26 22.22 9.52 16.11
C LYS A 26 20.76 9.70 16.56
N LYS A 27 19.96 10.49 15.83
CA LYS A 27 18.51 10.62 16.09
C LYS A 27 17.82 9.25 15.97
N VAL A 28 18.07 8.52 14.88
CA VAL A 28 17.43 7.24 14.60
C VAL A 28 17.73 6.19 15.67
N ILE A 29 19.00 6.01 16.06
CA ILE A 29 19.36 5.04 17.11
C ILE A 29 18.81 5.44 18.49
N GLY A 30 18.72 6.75 18.75
CA GLY A 30 18.11 7.32 19.94
C GLY A 30 16.58 7.23 19.97
N GLY A 31 15.94 6.77 18.88
CA GLY A 31 14.48 6.75 18.76
C GLY A 31 13.85 8.15 18.67
N VAL A 32 14.61 9.13 18.19
CA VAL A 32 14.14 10.50 17.96
C VAL A 32 13.58 10.59 16.55
N ARG A 33 12.35 11.12 16.42
CA ARG A 33 11.70 11.37 15.13
C ARG A 33 12.56 12.29 14.26
N ILE A 34 12.70 11.93 12.99
CA ILE A 34 13.42 12.72 12.00
C ILE A 34 12.48 13.72 11.30
N SER A 35 13.04 14.88 10.96
CA SER A 35 12.38 15.95 10.21
C SER A 35 12.28 15.63 8.72
N ASP A 36 11.50 16.43 8.01
CA ASP A 36 11.40 16.38 6.55
C ASP A 36 12.77 16.61 5.89
N GLU A 37 13.54 17.58 6.39
CA GLU A 37 14.89 17.88 5.90
C GLU A 37 15.85 16.71 6.13
N ASP A 38 15.77 16.06 7.30
CA ASP A 38 16.54 14.85 7.58
C ASP A 38 16.18 13.74 6.57
N GLY A 39 14.89 13.55 6.28
CA GLY A 39 14.41 12.55 5.34
C GLY A 39 14.88 12.79 3.90
N ILE A 40 14.84 14.04 3.44
CA ILE A 40 15.38 14.44 2.14
C ILE A 40 16.90 14.20 2.09
N ALA A 41 17.63 14.59 3.13
CA ALA A 41 19.08 14.39 3.19
C ALA A 41 19.46 12.89 3.12
N LEU A 42 18.67 12.00 3.74
CA LEU A 42 18.88 10.56 3.60
C LEU A 42 18.71 10.07 2.16
N PHE A 43 17.74 10.60 1.41
CA PHE A 43 17.56 10.24 0.00
C PHE A 43 18.71 10.73 -0.88
N GLU A 44 19.12 12.00 -0.70
CA GLU A 44 20.09 12.66 -1.58
C GLU A 44 21.54 12.24 -1.31
N LYS A 45 21.89 12.02 -0.02
CA LYS A 45 23.28 11.86 0.42
C LYS A 45 23.56 10.49 1.02
N GLY A 46 22.54 9.81 1.53
CA GLY A 46 22.68 8.54 2.23
C GLY A 46 23.17 7.41 1.31
N SER A 47 24.31 6.81 1.67
CA SER A 47 24.73 5.56 1.04
C SER A 47 23.72 4.45 1.37
N LEU A 48 23.53 3.49 0.44
CA LEU A 48 22.55 2.41 0.63
C LEU A 48 22.84 1.61 1.92
N ASN A 49 24.13 1.35 2.20
CA ASN A 49 24.55 0.63 3.41
C ASN A 49 24.20 1.40 4.68
N PHE A 50 24.38 2.73 4.67
CA PHE A 50 24.08 3.57 5.82
C PHE A 50 22.57 3.56 6.14
N VAL A 51 21.72 3.84 5.15
CA VAL A 51 20.26 3.85 5.37
C VAL A 51 19.72 2.45 5.64
N GLY A 52 20.26 1.42 4.99
CA GLY A 52 19.88 0.02 5.22
C GLY A 52 20.19 -0.44 6.63
N ALA A 53 21.37 -0.13 7.16
CA ALA A 53 21.74 -0.49 8.53
C ALA A 53 20.84 0.20 9.57
N LEU A 54 20.55 1.49 9.38
CA LEU A 54 19.63 2.23 10.24
C LEU A 54 18.20 1.65 10.18
N ALA A 55 17.69 1.36 8.99
CA ALA A 55 16.36 0.81 8.80
C ALA A 55 16.22 -0.60 9.39
N ASN A 56 17.22 -1.46 9.18
CA ASN A 56 17.24 -2.80 9.77
C ASN A 56 17.25 -2.74 11.30
N PHE A 57 18.03 -1.83 11.88
CA PHE A 57 18.01 -1.60 13.33
C PHE A 57 16.62 -1.20 13.83
N VAL A 58 15.94 -0.26 13.16
CA VAL A 58 14.57 0.13 13.53
C VAL A 58 13.60 -1.05 13.40
N ARG A 59 13.71 -1.84 12.32
CA ARG A 59 12.89 -3.02 12.07
C ARG A 59 13.09 -4.11 13.14
N GLU A 60 14.33 -4.43 13.49
CA GLU A 60 14.64 -5.39 14.55
C GLU A 60 14.20 -4.89 15.93
N LYS A 61 14.36 -3.60 16.20
CA LYS A 61 13.88 -2.98 17.45
C LYS A 61 12.36 -3.08 17.59
N LYS A 62 11.60 -2.91 16.50
CA LYS A 62 10.14 -3.02 16.50
C LYS A 62 9.64 -4.47 16.51
N ASN A 63 10.22 -5.33 15.65
CA ASN A 63 9.63 -6.61 15.27
C ASN A 63 10.54 -7.83 15.50
N GLY A 64 11.75 -7.62 16.05
CA GLY A 64 12.78 -8.65 16.14
C GLY A 64 13.10 -9.22 14.76
N ASN A 65 13.27 -10.54 14.69
CA ASN A 65 13.52 -11.29 13.44
C ASN A 65 12.24 -11.87 12.83
N ARG A 66 11.06 -11.38 13.23
CA ARG A 66 9.78 -11.88 12.70
C ARG A 66 9.47 -11.24 11.36
N THR A 67 9.08 -12.05 10.38
CA THR A 67 8.47 -11.58 9.13
C THR A 67 7.03 -12.08 9.12
N TYR A 68 6.09 -11.15 8.93
CA TYR A 68 4.66 -11.43 8.92
C TYR A 68 4.18 -11.66 7.48
N PHE A 69 3.15 -12.49 7.35
CA PHE A 69 2.38 -12.70 6.14
C PHE A 69 0.96 -13.10 6.56
N ASN A 70 -0.01 -13.03 5.66
CA ASN A 70 -1.34 -13.58 5.89
C ASN A 70 -1.78 -14.51 4.74
N ARG A 71 -2.96 -15.11 4.88
CA ARG A 71 -3.57 -15.96 3.87
C ARG A 71 -4.82 -15.26 3.35
N ASN A 72 -4.67 -14.53 2.27
CA ASN A 72 -5.76 -13.78 1.64
C ASN A 72 -6.01 -14.26 0.20
N PHE A 73 -7.17 -13.89 -0.34
CA PHE A 73 -7.48 -13.98 -1.76
C PHE A 73 -8.15 -12.69 -2.23
N HIS A 74 -8.07 -12.43 -3.53
CA HIS A 74 -8.60 -11.20 -4.12
C HIS A 74 -9.90 -11.46 -4.88
N ILE A 75 -10.80 -10.49 -4.81
CA ILE A 75 -11.89 -10.33 -5.76
C ILE A 75 -11.67 -8.99 -6.44
N GLU A 76 -11.55 -9.05 -7.77
CA GLU A 76 -11.46 -7.89 -8.64
C GLU A 76 -12.79 -7.70 -9.37
N PRO A 77 -13.78 -6.94 -8.81
CA PRO A 77 -15.15 -6.91 -9.33
C PRO A 77 -15.23 -6.47 -10.79
N THR A 78 -14.29 -5.63 -11.22
CA THR A 78 -14.20 -5.09 -12.57
C THR A 78 -12.80 -4.54 -12.78
N ASN A 79 -12.31 -4.60 -14.02
CA ASN A 79 -11.20 -3.75 -14.45
C ASN A 79 -11.66 -2.54 -15.28
N VAL A 80 -12.96 -2.33 -15.46
CA VAL A 80 -13.52 -1.14 -16.12
C VAL A 80 -13.55 0.02 -15.12
N CYS A 81 -13.06 1.19 -15.51
CA CYS A 81 -12.96 2.36 -14.65
C CYS A 81 -13.48 3.64 -15.33
N VAL A 82 -14.17 4.48 -14.55
CA VAL A 82 -14.59 5.83 -14.97
C VAL A 82 -13.46 6.86 -14.91
N PHE A 83 -12.39 6.56 -14.16
CA PHE A 83 -11.23 7.43 -14.02
C PHE A 83 -10.12 7.06 -15.01
N THR A 84 -9.30 8.06 -15.36
CA THR A 84 -8.10 7.86 -16.17
C THR A 84 -6.87 8.05 -15.29
N CYS A 85 -5.94 7.09 -15.34
CA CYS A 85 -4.65 7.21 -14.64
C CYS A 85 -3.52 6.82 -15.57
N ALA A 86 -2.55 7.72 -15.74
CA ALA A 86 -1.51 7.60 -16.75
C ALA A 86 -0.57 6.40 -16.52
N PHE A 87 -0.49 5.89 -15.28
CA PHE A 87 0.32 4.73 -14.90
C PHE A 87 -0.46 3.41 -14.86
N CYS A 88 -1.79 3.42 -15.01
CA CYS A 88 -2.60 2.24 -14.73
C CYS A 88 -2.75 1.35 -15.97
N SER A 89 -1.98 0.26 -16.01
CA SER A 89 -2.04 -0.75 -17.09
C SER A 89 -3.26 -1.68 -16.97
N TYR A 90 -3.84 -1.73 -15.77
CA TYR A 90 -4.94 -2.63 -15.41
C TYR A 90 -6.29 -2.16 -15.94
N SER A 91 -6.63 -0.88 -15.72
CA SER A 91 -8.00 -0.44 -15.97
C SER A 91 -8.30 -0.24 -17.45
N ARG A 92 -9.55 -0.47 -17.85
CA ARG A 92 -10.08 -0.08 -19.15
C ARG A 92 -11.03 1.08 -18.96
N LEU A 93 -10.84 2.13 -19.75
CA LEU A 93 -11.73 3.28 -19.69
C LEU A 93 -13.17 2.82 -19.94
N TYR A 94 -14.12 3.42 -19.24
CA TYR A 94 -15.53 3.06 -19.34
C TYR A 94 -16.09 3.08 -20.78
N LYS A 95 -15.54 3.93 -21.64
CA LYS A 95 -15.86 3.99 -23.08
C LYS A 95 -15.45 2.74 -23.87
N ASN A 96 -14.47 2.00 -23.37
CA ASN A 96 -13.92 0.76 -23.94
C ASN A 96 -14.22 -0.45 -23.01
N ARG A 97 -15.36 -0.42 -22.29
CA ARG A 97 -15.69 -1.43 -21.28
C ARG A 97 -15.78 -2.85 -21.81
N GLU A 98 -15.99 -3.02 -23.10
CA GLU A 98 -15.97 -4.30 -23.82
C GLU A 98 -14.59 -5.00 -23.80
N GLU A 99 -13.51 -4.26 -23.53
CA GLU A 99 -12.17 -4.80 -23.34
C GLU A 99 -11.93 -5.27 -21.89
N GLY A 100 -12.90 -5.06 -21.00
CA GLY A 100 -12.83 -5.40 -19.59
C GLY A 100 -13.81 -6.49 -19.17
N TRP A 101 -13.95 -6.65 -17.86
CA TRP A 101 -14.96 -7.51 -17.24
C TRP A 101 -15.73 -6.74 -16.17
N GLU A 102 -16.98 -7.15 -15.95
CA GLU A 102 -17.84 -6.67 -14.89
C GLU A 102 -18.47 -7.91 -14.23
N PHE A 103 -18.04 -8.27 -13.01
CA PHE A 103 -18.59 -9.43 -12.31
C PHE A 103 -19.96 -9.13 -11.69
N SER A 104 -20.87 -10.09 -11.82
CA SER A 104 -22.10 -10.12 -11.04
C SER A 104 -21.82 -10.55 -9.59
N GLU A 105 -22.77 -10.27 -8.69
CA GLU A 105 -22.69 -10.76 -7.31
C GLU A 105 -22.56 -12.29 -7.25
N ASP A 106 -23.25 -13.01 -8.14
CA ASP A 106 -23.18 -14.48 -8.18
C ASP A 106 -21.79 -14.98 -8.60
N GLN A 107 -21.14 -14.29 -9.54
CA GLN A 107 -19.76 -14.61 -9.93
C GLN A 107 -18.78 -14.34 -8.79
N MET A 108 -18.94 -13.23 -8.06
CA MET A 108 -18.12 -12.93 -6.89
C MET A 108 -18.35 -13.93 -5.76
N MET A 109 -19.60 -14.32 -5.50
CA MET A 109 -19.90 -15.38 -4.53
C MET A 109 -19.39 -16.75 -4.96
N HIS A 110 -19.31 -17.03 -6.26
CA HIS A 110 -18.65 -18.24 -6.76
C HIS A 110 -17.16 -18.25 -6.42
N ILE A 111 -16.46 -17.12 -6.57
CA ILE A 111 -15.07 -16.96 -6.12
C ILE A 111 -14.96 -17.19 -4.61
N VAL A 112 -15.82 -16.58 -3.79
CA VAL A 112 -15.78 -16.79 -2.33
C VAL A 112 -15.93 -18.26 -1.97
N ARG A 113 -16.85 -18.98 -2.62
CA ARG A 113 -17.10 -20.41 -2.39
C ARG A 113 -15.94 -21.31 -2.82
N SER A 114 -15.14 -20.91 -3.82
CA SER A 114 -13.96 -21.71 -4.21
C SER A 114 -12.88 -21.77 -3.11
N TYR A 115 -12.98 -20.90 -2.10
CA TYR A 115 -12.09 -20.85 -0.94
C TYR A 115 -12.68 -21.44 0.35
N ASP A 116 -13.86 -22.07 0.35
CA ASP A 116 -14.55 -22.55 1.57
C ASP A 116 -13.72 -23.56 2.39
N ASN A 117 -12.96 -24.42 1.71
CA ASN A 117 -12.11 -25.43 2.35
C ASN A 117 -10.63 -25.03 2.38
N GLN A 118 -10.35 -23.75 2.15
CA GLN A 118 -9.01 -23.21 2.20
C GLN A 118 -8.82 -22.36 3.47
N PRO A 119 -7.67 -22.45 4.14
CA PRO A 119 -7.39 -21.71 5.38
C PRO A 119 -7.05 -20.23 5.10
N VAL A 120 -7.82 -19.57 4.24
CA VAL A 120 -7.78 -18.11 4.06
C VAL A 120 -8.52 -17.43 5.21
N THR A 121 -7.99 -16.32 5.67
CA THR A 121 -8.55 -15.55 6.79
C THR A 121 -9.17 -14.23 6.35
N GLU A 122 -8.85 -13.77 5.13
CA GLU A 122 -9.25 -12.48 4.61
C GLU A 122 -9.58 -12.56 3.12
N VAL A 123 -10.59 -11.81 2.70
CA VAL A 123 -10.83 -11.44 1.29
C VAL A 123 -10.54 -9.97 1.09
N HIS A 124 -9.84 -9.66 -0.01
CA HIS A 124 -9.52 -8.30 -0.41
C HIS A 124 -10.31 -7.94 -1.67
N ILE A 125 -11.15 -6.91 -1.59
CA ILE A 125 -12.06 -6.50 -2.67
C ILE A 125 -11.67 -5.10 -3.15
N VAL A 126 -11.04 -5.05 -4.33
CA VAL A 126 -10.58 -3.81 -4.99
C VAL A 126 -10.67 -3.97 -6.51
N GLY A 127 -10.96 -2.90 -7.23
CA GLY A 127 -10.95 -2.94 -8.70
C GLY A 127 -11.08 -1.57 -9.36
N GLY A 128 -11.58 -1.57 -10.59
CA GLY A 128 -11.97 -0.35 -11.29
C GLY A 128 -13.24 0.26 -10.69
N VAL A 129 -13.41 1.57 -10.88
CA VAL A 129 -14.60 2.29 -10.43
C VAL A 129 -15.67 2.27 -11.51
N HIS A 130 -16.78 1.58 -11.24
CA HIS A 130 -17.83 1.34 -12.22
C HIS A 130 -19.21 1.86 -11.75
N PRO A 131 -19.98 2.60 -12.58
CA PRO A 131 -21.24 3.23 -12.15
C PRO A 131 -22.31 2.27 -11.63
N LYS A 132 -22.31 1.01 -12.08
CA LYS A 132 -23.27 -0.02 -11.62
C LYS A 132 -22.84 -0.71 -10.33
N LEU A 133 -21.53 -0.71 -10.01
CA LEU A 133 -21.00 -1.28 -8.78
C LEU A 133 -21.05 -0.19 -7.70
N ASN A 134 -22.26 0.13 -7.27
CA ASN A 134 -22.56 1.24 -6.39
C ASN A 134 -22.69 0.78 -4.92
N LEU A 135 -22.95 1.74 -4.03
CA LEU A 135 -23.09 1.47 -2.59
C LEU A 135 -24.12 0.37 -2.27
N PRO A 136 -25.38 0.39 -2.79
CA PRO A 136 -26.33 -0.70 -2.60
C PRO A 136 -25.83 -2.08 -3.06
N PHE A 137 -25.20 -2.15 -4.24
CA PHE A 137 -24.65 -3.39 -4.77
C PHE A 137 -23.64 -4.02 -3.80
N PHE A 138 -22.71 -3.20 -3.31
CA PHE A 138 -21.67 -3.68 -2.42
C PHE A 138 -22.18 -4.00 -1.01
N ILE A 139 -23.19 -3.29 -0.51
CA ILE A 139 -23.87 -3.66 0.75
C ILE A 139 -24.46 -5.07 0.66
N GLU A 140 -25.13 -5.41 -0.44
CA GLU A 140 -25.73 -6.73 -0.61
C GLU A 140 -24.66 -7.81 -0.82
N LEU A 141 -23.58 -7.52 -1.55
CA LEU A 141 -22.43 -8.43 -1.65
C LEU A 141 -21.82 -8.72 -0.27
N LEU A 142 -21.52 -7.70 0.53
CA LEU A 142 -20.92 -7.86 1.87
C LEU A 142 -21.78 -8.72 2.78
N LYS A 143 -23.10 -8.47 2.82
CA LYS A 143 -24.06 -9.28 3.58
C LYS A 143 -24.08 -10.73 3.13
N LYS A 144 -24.04 -10.99 1.81
CA LYS A 144 -23.99 -12.36 1.26
C LYS A 144 -22.70 -13.07 1.65
N ILE A 145 -21.56 -12.39 1.58
CA ILE A 145 -20.26 -12.94 2.02
C ILE A 145 -20.31 -13.28 3.51
N LYS A 146 -20.75 -12.35 4.36
CA LYS A 146 -20.84 -12.59 5.81
C LYS A 146 -21.87 -13.66 6.18
N ALA A 147 -22.99 -13.76 5.47
CA ALA A 147 -23.97 -14.82 5.69
C ALA A 147 -23.41 -16.21 5.32
N HIS A 148 -22.62 -16.30 4.25
CA HIS A 148 -22.00 -17.55 3.79
C HIS A 148 -20.79 -17.95 4.64
N ARG A 149 -19.91 -16.99 4.96
CA ARG A 149 -18.67 -17.23 5.71
C ARG A 149 -18.43 -16.13 6.76
N PRO A 150 -19.11 -16.20 7.92
CA PRO A 150 -19.08 -15.13 8.94
C PRO A 150 -17.67 -14.79 9.47
N SER A 151 -16.77 -15.77 9.51
CA SER A 151 -15.40 -15.64 10.02
C SER A 151 -14.41 -15.06 9.01
N LEU A 152 -14.79 -14.89 7.74
CA LEU A 152 -13.91 -14.32 6.72
C LEU A 152 -13.82 -12.80 6.93
N HIS A 153 -12.62 -12.29 7.18
CA HIS A 153 -12.39 -10.85 7.28
C HIS A 153 -12.57 -10.19 5.91
N ILE A 154 -13.35 -9.12 5.82
CA ILE A 154 -13.56 -8.40 4.57
C ILE A 154 -12.77 -7.08 4.60
N LYS A 155 -11.69 -7.04 3.82
CA LYS A 155 -10.93 -5.84 3.51
C LYS A 155 -11.38 -5.28 2.17
N GLY A 156 -11.96 -4.10 2.15
CA GLY A 156 -12.69 -3.63 0.98
C GLY A 156 -12.66 -2.14 0.78
N TYR A 157 -12.55 -1.82 -0.51
CA TYR A 157 -12.59 -0.52 -1.18
C TYR A 157 -11.50 0.47 -0.78
N THR A 158 -10.77 0.91 -1.79
CA THR A 158 -9.91 2.07 -1.69
C THR A 158 -10.73 3.33 -1.43
N ALA A 159 -10.10 4.39 -0.89
CA ALA A 159 -10.77 5.68 -0.73
C ALA A 159 -11.28 6.26 -2.07
N VAL A 160 -10.67 5.90 -3.20
CA VAL A 160 -11.13 6.31 -4.55
C VAL A 160 -12.49 5.69 -4.88
N GLU A 161 -12.68 4.40 -4.59
CA GLU A 161 -13.96 3.71 -4.79
C GLU A 161 -15.03 4.25 -3.83
N LEU A 162 -14.66 4.45 -2.55
CA LEU A 162 -15.55 4.98 -1.51
C LEU A 162 -16.03 6.39 -1.82
N ASP A 163 -15.14 7.30 -2.19
CA ASP A 163 -15.50 8.67 -2.59
C ASP A 163 -16.54 8.66 -3.73
N TYR A 164 -16.29 7.89 -4.78
CA TYR A 164 -17.22 7.82 -5.91
C TYR A 164 -18.58 7.26 -5.48
N MET A 165 -18.59 6.17 -4.71
CA MET A 165 -19.82 5.55 -4.20
C MET A 165 -20.63 6.52 -3.36
N PHE A 166 -19.99 7.24 -2.43
CA PHE A 166 -20.66 8.14 -1.50
C PHE A 166 -21.22 9.37 -2.21
N ARG A 167 -20.45 9.98 -3.12
CA ARG A 167 -20.94 11.09 -3.96
C ARG A 167 -22.13 10.67 -4.82
N LYS A 168 -22.11 9.47 -5.40
CA LYS A 168 -23.24 8.96 -6.20
C LYS A 168 -24.46 8.65 -5.35
N ALA A 169 -24.28 8.12 -4.15
CA ALA A 169 -25.34 7.84 -3.20
C ALA A 169 -25.85 9.10 -2.47
N LYS A 170 -25.15 10.25 -2.60
CA LYS A 170 -25.42 11.51 -1.89
C LYS A 170 -25.43 11.35 -0.37
N VAL A 171 -24.47 10.57 0.14
CA VAL A 171 -24.23 10.38 1.58
C VAL A 171 -22.89 10.99 1.96
N SER A 172 -22.76 11.40 3.23
CA SER A 172 -21.46 11.76 3.79
C SER A 172 -20.56 10.53 3.92
N VAL A 173 -19.26 10.77 4.09
CA VAL A 173 -18.26 9.71 4.34
C VAL A 173 -18.65 8.86 5.55
N ALA A 174 -19.07 9.51 6.65
CA ALA A 174 -19.46 8.83 7.88
C ALA A 174 -20.71 7.95 7.71
N GLU A 175 -21.74 8.46 7.02
CA GLU A 175 -22.94 7.67 6.72
C GLU A 175 -22.62 6.48 5.82
N GLY A 176 -21.88 6.71 4.74
CA GLY A 176 -21.51 5.66 3.78
C GLY A 176 -20.65 4.55 4.41
N LEU A 177 -19.64 4.92 5.20
CA LEU A 177 -18.82 3.95 5.95
C LEU A 177 -19.65 3.21 7.01
N THR A 178 -20.62 3.88 7.66
CA THR A 178 -21.51 3.22 8.63
C THR A 178 -22.33 2.14 7.94
N MET A 179 -22.93 2.45 6.80
CA MET A 179 -23.70 1.49 5.99
C MET A 179 -22.85 0.29 5.56
N LEU A 180 -21.61 0.52 5.11
CA LEU A 180 -20.71 -0.56 4.70
C LEU A 180 -20.24 -1.41 5.90
N LYS A 181 -19.92 -0.77 7.03
CA LYS A 181 -19.50 -1.45 8.25
C LYS A 181 -20.62 -2.35 8.79
N GLU A 182 -21.85 -1.84 8.84
CA GLU A 182 -23.04 -2.62 9.23
C GLU A 182 -23.31 -3.79 8.27
N ALA A 183 -22.97 -3.63 6.99
CA ALA A 183 -23.09 -4.69 5.99
C ALA A 183 -22.00 -5.78 6.11
N GLY A 184 -20.91 -5.51 6.84
CA GLY A 184 -19.83 -6.48 7.10
C GLY A 184 -18.43 -6.06 6.66
N LEU A 185 -18.23 -4.82 6.21
CA LEU A 185 -16.88 -4.30 5.92
C LEU A 185 -16.10 -4.08 7.23
N GLU A 186 -14.87 -4.58 7.31
CA GLU A 186 -14.09 -4.57 8.57
C GLU A 186 -12.83 -3.71 8.52
N SER A 187 -12.20 -3.57 7.36
CA SER A 187 -11.02 -2.71 7.20
C SER A 187 -10.87 -2.17 5.79
N LEU A 188 -10.12 -1.09 5.64
CA LEU A 188 -9.84 -0.50 4.32
C LEU A 188 -8.42 -0.86 3.85
N PRO A 189 -8.21 -1.19 2.56
CA PRO A 189 -6.87 -1.23 1.99
C PRO A 189 -6.31 0.18 1.79
N GLY A 190 -5.02 0.26 1.43
CA GLY A 190 -4.31 1.55 1.31
C GLY A 190 -4.22 2.16 -0.08
N GLY A 191 -4.79 1.50 -1.11
CA GLY A 191 -4.65 1.93 -2.50
C GLY A 191 -5.31 3.28 -2.81
N GLY A 192 -4.94 3.85 -3.96
CA GLY A 192 -5.51 5.11 -4.47
C GLY A 192 -4.88 6.39 -3.91
N ALA A 193 -3.92 6.26 -3.00
CA ALA A 193 -3.17 7.39 -2.45
C ALA A 193 -2.20 7.99 -3.49
N GLU A 194 -1.57 7.14 -4.31
CA GLU A 194 -0.58 7.52 -5.32
C GLU A 194 0.56 8.39 -4.73
N ILE A 195 0.80 9.57 -5.29
CA ILE A 195 1.52 10.69 -4.64
C ILE A 195 0.49 11.76 -4.27
N PHE A 196 0.68 12.44 -3.13
CA PHE A 196 -0.28 13.45 -2.66
C PHE A 196 -0.06 14.84 -3.24
N ALA A 197 1.18 15.17 -3.63
CA ALA A 197 1.53 16.46 -4.21
C ALA A 197 0.59 16.81 -5.39
N PRO A 198 -0.15 17.93 -5.33
CA PRO A 198 -1.16 18.27 -6.35
C PRO A 198 -0.62 18.33 -7.77
N GLU A 199 0.59 18.86 -7.95
CA GLU A 199 1.23 18.95 -9.28
C GLU A 199 1.54 17.59 -9.90
N ILE A 200 1.83 16.59 -9.08
CA ILE A 200 2.06 15.22 -9.53
C ILE A 200 0.70 14.56 -9.82
N ARG A 201 -0.28 14.72 -8.90
CA ARG A 201 -1.64 14.17 -9.08
C ARG A 201 -2.30 14.64 -10.35
N GLU A 202 -2.21 15.93 -10.66
CA GLU A 202 -2.76 16.53 -11.87
C GLU A 202 -2.22 15.85 -13.14
N LYS A 203 -0.95 15.44 -13.13
CA LYS A 203 -0.31 14.77 -14.27
C LYS A 203 -0.70 13.30 -14.39
N ILE A 204 -0.90 12.61 -13.26
CA ILE A 204 -0.99 11.15 -13.26
C ILE A 204 -2.38 10.59 -12.98
N CYS A 205 -3.27 11.34 -12.29
CA CYS A 205 -4.56 10.85 -11.81
C CYS A 205 -5.57 11.97 -11.43
N ALA A 206 -5.64 13.06 -12.20
CA ALA A 206 -6.43 14.26 -11.88
C ALA A 206 -7.92 14.01 -11.53
N ASP A 207 -8.55 13.00 -12.13
CA ASP A 207 -9.99 12.77 -12.00
C ASP A 207 -10.42 12.11 -10.68
N LYS A 208 -9.48 11.48 -9.95
CA LYS A 208 -9.75 10.76 -8.70
C LYS A 208 -9.94 11.73 -7.53
N VAL A 209 -10.41 11.21 -6.39
CA VAL A 209 -10.36 11.94 -5.11
C VAL A 209 -8.94 12.46 -4.85
N ASP A 210 -8.81 13.70 -4.38
CA ASP A 210 -7.52 14.28 -4.04
C ASP A 210 -6.96 13.74 -2.72
N ALA A 211 -5.82 14.27 -2.29
CA ALA A 211 -5.15 13.83 -1.08
C ALA A 211 -5.95 14.15 0.19
N ASP A 212 -6.66 15.28 0.24
CA ASP A 212 -7.45 15.67 1.41
C ASP A 212 -8.68 14.76 1.55
N GLY A 213 -9.38 14.48 0.44
CA GLY A 213 -10.49 13.54 0.44
C GLY A 213 -10.06 12.10 0.74
N TRP A 214 -8.89 11.67 0.25
CA TRP A 214 -8.32 10.36 0.60
C TRP A 214 -8.07 10.28 2.12
N LEU A 215 -7.39 11.27 2.70
CA LEU A 215 -7.10 11.31 4.14
C LEU A 215 -8.38 11.41 4.99
N GLU A 216 -9.39 12.15 4.54
CA GLU A 216 -10.67 12.28 5.26
C GLU A 216 -11.44 10.97 5.36
N ILE A 217 -11.44 10.15 4.30
CA ILE A 217 -12.05 8.82 4.33
C ILE A 217 -11.36 7.93 5.36
N HIS A 218 -10.03 7.89 5.34
CA HIS A 218 -9.26 7.10 6.30
C HIS A 218 -9.42 7.62 7.73
N ARG A 219 -9.39 8.95 7.94
CA ARG A 219 -9.67 9.61 9.22
C ARG A 219 -11.02 9.21 9.79
N THR A 220 -12.06 9.25 8.95
CA THR A 220 -13.42 8.87 9.36
C THR A 220 -13.48 7.39 9.73
N ALA A 221 -12.89 6.50 8.92
CA ALA A 221 -12.82 5.07 9.20
C ALA A 221 -12.13 4.79 10.54
N HIS A 222 -10.99 5.45 10.82
CA HIS A 222 -10.25 5.29 12.06
C HIS A 222 -11.04 5.79 13.28
N THR A 223 -11.73 6.92 13.14
CA THR A 223 -12.61 7.47 14.21
C THR A 223 -13.75 6.52 14.54
N MET A 224 -14.18 5.70 13.57
CA MET A 224 -15.18 4.65 13.74
C MET A 224 -14.59 3.31 14.24
N GLY A 225 -13.30 3.28 14.60
CA GLY A 225 -12.59 2.09 15.09
C GLY A 225 -12.25 1.06 14.01
N MET A 226 -12.28 1.43 12.73
CA MET A 226 -11.78 0.58 11.66
C MET A 226 -10.28 0.80 11.46
N HIS A 227 -9.59 -0.23 11.00
CA HIS A 227 -8.19 -0.13 10.60
C HIS A 227 -8.05 0.05 9.09
N SER A 228 -6.95 0.66 8.67
CA SER A 228 -6.60 0.72 7.26
C SER A 228 -5.10 0.62 7.00
N ASN A 229 -4.73 0.52 5.73
CA ASN A 229 -3.35 0.63 5.28
C ASN A 229 -3.15 1.94 4.50
N ALA A 230 -1.91 2.28 4.19
CA ALA A 230 -1.58 3.39 3.31
C ALA A 230 -0.54 2.95 2.27
N THR A 231 -0.70 3.40 1.03
CA THR A 231 0.26 3.14 -0.06
C THR A 231 0.93 4.42 -0.52
N MET A 232 2.08 4.32 -1.17
CA MET A 232 2.67 5.41 -1.95
C MET A 232 3.18 4.86 -3.28
N LEU A 233 2.68 5.37 -4.40
CA LEU A 233 3.24 5.07 -5.71
C LEU A 233 4.57 5.82 -5.86
N TYR A 234 5.64 5.16 -6.31
CA TYR A 234 6.96 5.77 -6.38
C TYR A 234 7.76 5.30 -7.60
N GLY A 235 8.84 6.02 -7.89
CA GLY A 235 9.80 5.68 -8.93
C GLY A 235 9.35 6.12 -10.32
N HIS A 236 8.58 7.21 -10.40
CA HIS A 236 8.12 7.82 -11.64
C HIS A 236 8.62 9.27 -11.77
N ILE A 237 7.70 10.23 -11.92
CA ILE A 237 8.01 11.64 -12.16
C ILE A 237 8.15 12.50 -10.88
N GLU A 238 8.02 11.89 -9.70
CA GLU A 238 8.01 12.57 -8.41
C GLU A 238 9.43 12.82 -7.89
N SER A 239 9.59 13.88 -7.11
CA SER A 239 10.82 14.19 -6.40
C SER A 239 10.89 13.49 -5.04
N TYR A 240 12.08 13.49 -4.41
CA TYR A 240 12.22 13.04 -3.02
C TYR A 240 11.41 13.89 -2.04
N ALA A 241 11.28 15.20 -2.31
CA ALA A 241 10.43 16.07 -1.52
C ALA A 241 8.94 15.66 -1.60
N ASP A 242 8.45 15.24 -2.77
CA ASP A 242 7.07 14.74 -2.94
C ASP A 242 6.83 13.45 -2.14
N ARG A 243 7.82 12.55 -2.08
CA ARG A 243 7.76 11.33 -1.26
C ARG A 243 7.72 11.65 0.23
N ILE A 244 8.55 12.61 0.66
CA ILE A 244 8.62 13.06 2.05
C ILE A 244 7.33 13.77 2.46
N ASP A 245 6.77 14.64 1.60
CA ASP A 245 5.46 15.26 1.82
C ASP A 245 4.37 14.19 1.98
N HIS A 246 4.34 13.22 1.08
CA HIS A 246 3.37 12.13 1.15
C HIS A 246 3.47 11.36 2.47
N MET A 247 4.67 10.92 2.84
CA MET A 247 4.90 10.20 4.10
C MET A 247 4.64 11.07 5.33
N ARG A 248 4.94 12.38 5.29
CA ARG A 248 4.62 13.32 6.38
C ARG A 248 3.11 13.37 6.59
N ARG A 249 2.32 13.57 5.53
CA ARG A 249 0.86 13.64 5.65
C ARG A 249 0.24 12.35 6.21
N LEU A 250 0.78 11.19 5.82
CA LEU A 250 0.41 9.90 6.42
C LEU A 250 0.80 9.81 7.89
N ARG A 251 2.02 10.23 8.24
CA ARG A 251 2.54 10.26 9.61
C ARG A 251 1.71 11.18 10.51
N ASP A 252 1.32 12.35 10.02
CA ASP A 252 0.49 13.32 10.74
C ASP A 252 -0.90 12.72 11.03
N LEU A 253 -1.58 12.15 10.02
CA LEU A 253 -2.88 11.49 10.24
C LEU A 253 -2.76 10.28 11.18
N GLN A 254 -1.64 9.56 11.14
CA GLN A 254 -1.38 8.46 12.05
C GLN A 254 -1.16 8.93 13.49
N ASP A 255 -0.53 10.08 13.72
CA ASP A 255 -0.43 10.68 15.07
C ASP A 255 -1.82 11.07 15.60
N GLU A 256 -2.71 11.53 14.73
CA GLU A 256 -4.06 11.94 15.10
C GLU A 256 -4.99 10.76 15.41
N THR A 257 -4.89 9.67 14.65
CA THR A 257 -5.93 8.62 14.64
C THR A 257 -5.42 7.22 15.00
N GLY A 258 -4.12 6.94 14.82
CA GLY A 258 -3.52 5.63 15.11
C GLY A 258 -4.09 4.45 14.32
N GLY A 259 -4.91 4.69 13.29
CA GLY A 259 -5.68 3.65 12.62
C GLY A 259 -4.97 2.95 11.46
N PHE A 260 -3.85 3.50 10.97
CA PHE A 260 -3.03 2.81 9.97
C PHE A 260 -2.24 1.68 10.61
N PHE A 261 -2.22 0.53 9.92
CA PHE A 261 -1.47 -0.64 10.36
C PHE A 261 -0.18 -0.83 9.57
N THR A 262 -0.26 -0.64 8.25
CA THR A 262 0.87 -0.91 7.35
C THR A 262 1.05 0.19 6.31
N PHE A 263 2.30 0.59 6.08
CA PHE A 263 2.70 1.39 4.92
C PHE A 263 3.21 0.47 3.81
N ILE A 264 2.87 0.80 2.56
CA ILE A 264 3.09 -0.06 1.39
C ILE A 264 3.63 0.77 0.21
N PRO A 265 4.96 0.88 0.03
CA PRO A 265 5.53 1.43 -1.18
C PRO A 265 5.12 0.59 -2.40
N LEU A 266 4.59 1.24 -3.43
CA LEU A 266 4.19 0.61 -4.69
C LEU A 266 5.08 1.13 -5.82
N LYS A 267 5.92 0.26 -6.38
CA LYS A 267 6.81 0.57 -7.49
C LYS A 267 5.99 0.85 -8.75
N PHE A 268 6.28 1.98 -9.39
CA PHE A 268 5.83 2.29 -10.74
C PHE A 268 6.42 1.27 -11.73
N ARG A 269 5.56 0.74 -12.60
CA ARG A 269 5.94 -0.08 -13.74
C ARG A 269 5.55 0.63 -15.03
N ASN A 270 6.43 0.60 -16.02
CA ASN A 270 6.29 1.41 -17.24
C ASN A 270 5.70 0.63 -18.43
N GLN A 271 5.18 -0.57 -18.22
CA GLN A 271 4.62 -1.38 -19.30
C GLN A 271 3.11 -1.11 -19.45
N ASN A 272 2.65 -1.03 -20.71
CA ASN A 272 1.23 -0.97 -21.07
C ASN A 272 0.44 0.20 -20.45
N ASN A 273 1.06 1.37 -20.33
CA ASN A 273 0.42 2.60 -19.85
C ASN A 273 0.96 3.86 -20.55
N ASP A 274 0.32 5.00 -20.31
CA ASP A 274 0.65 6.29 -20.96
C ASP A 274 2.00 6.87 -20.50
N MET A 275 2.55 6.33 -19.41
CA MET A 275 3.84 6.73 -18.84
C MET A 275 4.99 5.79 -19.25
N SER A 276 4.81 4.97 -20.29
CA SER A 276 5.81 3.97 -20.72
C SER A 276 7.19 4.52 -21.12
N HIS A 277 7.28 5.81 -21.41
CA HIS A 277 8.53 6.52 -21.69
C HIS A 277 9.32 6.90 -20.42
N ILE A 278 8.72 6.77 -19.23
CA ILE A 278 9.36 7.04 -17.95
C ILE A 278 10.14 5.79 -17.52
N PRO A 279 11.44 5.90 -17.18
CA PRO A 279 12.21 4.77 -16.70
C PRO A 279 11.74 4.31 -15.31
N GLU A 280 11.79 3.01 -15.06
CA GLU A 280 11.54 2.46 -13.73
C GLU A 280 12.71 2.74 -12.77
N SER A 281 12.41 2.76 -11.47
CA SER A 281 13.43 2.81 -10.42
C SER A 281 14.36 1.58 -10.47
N THR A 282 15.62 1.79 -10.11
CA THR A 282 16.58 0.70 -9.90
C THR A 282 16.33 -0.03 -8.58
N VAL A 283 16.80 -1.27 -8.45
CA VAL A 283 16.71 -2.02 -7.18
C VAL A 283 17.36 -1.28 -6.00
N THR A 284 18.49 -0.60 -6.24
CA THR A 284 19.14 0.26 -5.23
C THR A 284 18.23 1.37 -4.75
N GLU A 285 17.47 1.98 -5.65
CA GLU A 285 16.51 3.03 -5.33
C GLU A 285 15.27 2.48 -4.60
N ASP A 286 14.81 1.29 -4.97
CA ASP A 286 13.75 0.58 -4.25
C ASP A 286 14.14 0.32 -2.79
N MET A 287 15.33 -0.27 -2.57
CA MET A 287 15.84 -0.56 -1.22
C MET A 287 16.05 0.72 -0.39
N ARG A 288 16.55 1.80 -1.02
CA ARG A 288 16.67 3.11 -0.38
C ARG A 288 15.31 3.63 0.10
N LEU A 289 14.28 3.53 -0.73
CA LEU A 289 12.94 3.94 -0.33
C LEU A 289 12.41 3.12 0.85
N TYR A 290 12.50 1.79 0.80
CA TYR A 290 12.07 0.95 1.93
C TYR A 290 12.78 1.32 3.23
N ALA A 291 14.10 1.52 3.15
CA ALA A 291 14.90 1.90 4.31
C ALA A 291 14.46 3.24 4.90
N ILE A 292 14.33 4.26 4.06
CA ILE A 292 13.93 5.59 4.51
C ILE A 292 12.49 5.60 4.99
N ALA A 293 11.56 4.87 4.35
CA ALA A 293 10.20 4.73 4.82
C ALA A 293 10.12 4.14 6.24
N ARG A 294 10.91 3.10 6.53
CA ARG A 294 11.01 2.52 7.89
C ARG A 294 11.52 3.55 8.91
N ILE A 295 12.52 4.34 8.53
CA ILE A 295 13.12 5.34 9.41
C ILE A 295 12.14 6.51 9.65
N TYR A 296 11.47 6.96 8.59
CA TYR A 296 10.66 8.18 8.58
C TYR A 296 9.29 7.98 9.23
N LEU A 297 8.60 6.88 8.91
CA LEU A 297 7.27 6.53 9.42
C LEU A 297 7.38 5.84 10.78
N ASP A 298 7.90 6.55 11.78
CA ASP A 298 8.16 6.02 13.12
C ASP A 298 6.91 5.52 13.85
N ASN A 299 5.73 6.00 13.46
CA ASN A 299 4.43 5.67 14.06
C ASN A 299 3.61 4.64 13.25
N PHE A 300 4.15 4.10 12.16
CA PHE A 300 3.57 2.95 11.47
C PHE A 300 4.10 1.64 12.08
N PRO A 301 3.23 0.69 12.47
CA PRO A 301 3.65 -0.62 12.97
C PRO A 301 4.47 -1.40 11.94
N HIS A 302 3.93 -1.53 10.73
CA HIS A 302 4.45 -2.43 9.71
C HIS A 302 4.84 -1.69 8.42
N LEU A 303 5.86 -2.21 7.75
CA LEU A 303 6.25 -1.84 6.38
C LEU A 303 6.17 -3.09 5.53
N LYS A 304 5.38 -3.03 4.46
CA LYS A 304 5.08 -4.18 3.62
C LYS A 304 5.74 -4.10 2.26
N ALA A 305 6.30 -5.22 1.82
CA ALA A 305 6.66 -5.42 0.42
C ALA A 305 5.67 -6.38 -0.24
N TYR A 306 5.18 -5.99 -1.41
CA TYR A 306 4.32 -6.83 -2.23
C TYR A 306 5.18 -7.66 -3.18
N TRP A 307 5.36 -8.96 -2.91
CA TRP A 307 6.28 -9.79 -3.71
C TRP A 307 5.88 -9.92 -5.18
N PRO A 308 4.58 -10.00 -5.57
CA PRO A 308 4.22 -10.09 -6.98
C PRO A 308 4.63 -8.85 -7.78
N MET A 309 4.79 -7.70 -7.11
CA MET A 309 5.29 -6.48 -7.73
C MET A 309 6.81 -6.49 -7.88
N LEU A 310 7.55 -6.94 -6.87
CA LEU A 310 9.02 -6.84 -6.84
C LEU A 310 9.75 -8.06 -7.43
N GLY A 311 9.09 -9.22 -7.47
CA GLY A 311 9.73 -10.53 -7.60
C GLY A 311 10.27 -11.03 -6.26
N ARG A 312 10.35 -12.36 -6.11
CA ARG A 312 10.82 -13.06 -4.90
C ARG A 312 12.16 -12.55 -4.36
N ASP A 313 13.18 -12.45 -5.22
CA ASP A 313 14.54 -12.11 -4.80
C ASP A 313 14.61 -10.69 -4.20
N ASN A 314 13.99 -9.72 -4.89
CA ASN A 314 13.94 -8.34 -4.41
C ASN A 314 13.10 -8.23 -3.13
N ALA A 315 11.97 -8.96 -3.04
CA ALA A 315 11.16 -8.99 -1.82
C ALA A 315 11.96 -9.51 -0.62
N GLN A 316 12.79 -10.54 -0.79
CA GLN A 316 13.68 -11.03 0.27
C GLN A 316 14.72 -9.99 0.68
N LEU A 317 15.31 -9.26 -0.28
CA LEU A 317 16.25 -8.19 0.03
C LEU A 317 15.62 -7.13 0.94
N THR A 318 14.36 -6.74 0.69
CA THR A 318 13.68 -5.69 1.48
C THR A 318 13.63 -5.98 2.99
N LEU A 319 13.69 -7.25 3.40
CA LEU A 319 13.70 -7.64 4.81
C LEU A 319 14.88 -7.06 5.59
N ASN A 320 16.00 -6.80 4.90
CA ASN A 320 17.19 -6.14 5.46
C ASN A 320 17.16 -4.61 5.27
N TYR A 321 16.14 -4.07 4.62
CA TYR A 321 15.94 -2.64 4.38
C TYR A 321 14.65 -2.14 5.05
N GLY A 322 14.26 -2.78 6.15
CA GLY A 322 13.20 -2.30 7.03
C GLY A 322 11.84 -2.96 6.86
N VAL A 323 11.65 -3.84 5.88
CA VAL A 323 10.39 -4.58 5.71
C VAL A 323 10.25 -5.66 6.77
N ASP A 324 9.04 -5.79 7.30
CA ASP A 324 8.68 -6.85 8.25
C ASP A 324 7.41 -7.61 7.85
N ASP A 325 6.74 -7.19 6.78
CA ASP A 325 5.48 -7.76 6.28
C ASP A 325 5.65 -8.09 4.78
N LEU A 326 5.55 -9.36 4.41
CA LEU A 326 5.55 -9.81 3.03
C LEU A 326 4.14 -10.23 2.62
N ASP A 327 3.63 -9.63 1.55
CA ASP A 327 2.26 -9.82 1.10
C ASP A 327 2.16 -10.10 -0.40
N GLY A 328 1.06 -10.73 -0.76
CA GLY A 328 0.78 -11.29 -2.07
C GLY A 328 -0.32 -12.34 -1.97
N THR A 329 -1.05 -12.51 -3.07
CA THR A 329 -2.01 -13.61 -3.16
C THR A 329 -1.28 -14.93 -3.36
N ILE A 330 -1.67 -15.95 -2.60
CA ILE A 330 -1.11 -17.31 -2.68
C ILE A 330 -1.34 -17.95 -4.07
N ASP A 331 -2.34 -17.48 -4.83
CA ASP A 331 -2.93 -18.22 -5.96
C ASP A 331 -3.26 -17.35 -7.19
N ASP A 332 -2.32 -16.55 -7.72
CA ASP A 332 -2.39 -15.82 -9.02
C ASP A 332 -3.69 -15.02 -9.31
N THR A 333 -4.46 -14.67 -8.27
CA THR A 333 -5.77 -14.03 -8.42
C THR A 333 -5.67 -12.54 -8.68
N THR A 334 -4.49 -11.93 -8.51
CA THR A 334 -4.27 -10.51 -8.76
C THR A 334 -3.67 -10.29 -10.13
N LYS A 335 -4.39 -9.61 -11.03
CA LYS A 335 -3.91 -9.35 -12.41
C LYS A 335 -3.14 -8.03 -12.56
N ILE A 336 -3.26 -7.14 -11.59
CA ILE A 336 -2.76 -5.75 -11.68
C ILE A 336 -1.28 -5.70 -12.09
N TYR A 337 -0.40 -6.41 -11.36
CA TYR A 337 1.05 -6.34 -11.61
C TYR A 337 1.50 -7.19 -12.80
N THR A 338 0.88 -8.34 -13.02
CA THR A 338 1.08 -9.13 -14.24
C THR A 338 0.82 -8.29 -15.50
N MET A 339 -0.30 -7.54 -15.52
CA MET A 339 -0.65 -6.64 -16.61
C MET A 339 0.27 -5.40 -16.71
N ALA A 340 0.82 -4.97 -15.57
CA ALA A 340 1.81 -3.90 -15.51
C ALA A 340 3.24 -4.36 -15.83
N GLY A 341 3.44 -5.64 -16.19
CA GLY A 341 4.74 -6.15 -16.64
C GLY A 341 5.71 -6.53 -15.53
N SER A 342 5.22 -6.96 -14.36
CA SER A 342 6.08 -7.54 -13.30
C SER A 342 6.93 -8.70 -13.83
N GLU A 343 8.12 -8.90 -13.27
CA GLU A 343 9.00 -10.01 -13.68
C GLU A 343 8.33 -11.38 -13.47
N GLU A 344 7.55 -11.52 -12.40
CA GLU A 344 6.67 -12.69 -12.18
C GLU A 344 5.34 -12.51 -12.92
N GLN A 345 5.11 -13.31 -13.96
CA GLN A 345 3.92 -13.26 -14.82
C GLN A 345 2.80 -14.24 -14.40
N SER A 346 3.10 -15.19 -13.52
CA SER A 346 2.13 -16.09 -12.88
C SER A 346 2.48 -16.27 -11.41
N PRO A 347 2.42 -15.18 -10.62
CA PRO A 347 2.82 -15.21 -9.21
C PRO A 347 1.92 -16.15 -8.40
N SER A 348 2.47 -17.31 -8.04
CA SER A 348 1.90 -18.21 -7.04
C SER A 348 2.96 -18.48 -5.99
N MET A 349 2.56 -18.54 -4.72
CA MET A 349 3.47 -18.81 -3.61
C MET A 349 2.69 -19.50 -2.50
N ASN A 350 3.15 -20.67 -2.08
CA ASN A 350 2.49 -21.39 -0.99
C ASN A 350 3.14 -21.03 0.36
N THR A 351 2.47 -21.36 1.47
CA THR A 351 2.96 -21.04 2.82
C THR A 351 4.34 -21.60 3.18
N ASN A 352 4.86 -22.60 2.46
CA ASN A 352 6.21 -23.14 2.70
C ASN A 352 7.30 -22.37 1.94
N ASP A 353 6.92 -21.54 0.96
CA ASP A 353 7.85 -20.72 0.17
C ASP A 353 8.11 -19.34 0.81
N LEU A 354 7.23 -18.94 1.76
CA LEU A 354 7.30 -17.73 2.59
C LEU A 354 8.09 -18.00 3.88
#